data_AF-A0A220SC08-F1
#
_entry.id   AF-A0A220SC08-F1
#
_cell.length_a   1.000
_cell.length_b   1.000
_cell.length_c   1.000
_cell.angle_alpha   90.00
_cell.angle_beta   90.00
_cell.angle_gamma   90.00
#
_symmetry.space_group_name_H-M   'P 1'
#
loop_
_entity.id
_entity.type
_entity.pdbx_description
1 polymer ?
#
loop_
_entity_poly.entity_id
_entity_poly.type
_entity_poly.pdbx_seq_one_letter_code
_entity_poly.pdbx_strand_id
1 'polypeptide(L)'
;MNSNSKRTQKLLSIERYTKVIDIYNNRNEHNFLYAKFSNGFQKILEYPYEVGDSISKKKGDSIEYIFRKGKIIENNLLEESRKNGLLK
;
A
#
# COMPACT_ATOMS: atom_id res chain seq x y z
N MET A 1 28.22 0.46 11.76
CA MET A 1 26.77 0.16 11.80
C MET A 1 26.13 0.65 10.52
N ASN A 2 25.58 -0.26 9.72
CA ASN A 2 25.18 -0.02 8.32
C ASN A 2 23.89 0.83 8.25
N SER A 3 23.91 1.95 7.52
CA SER A 3 22.84 2.97 7.47
C SER A 3 21.48 2.40 7.03
N ASN A 4 21.49 1.35 6.19
CA ASN A 4 20.28 0.64 5.76
C ASN A 4 19.49 0.03 6.93
N SER A 5 20.17 -0.53 7.95
CA SER A 5 19.49 -1.18 9.09
C SER A 5 18.66 -0.21 9.93
N LYS A 6 19.13 1.03 10.10
CA LYS A 6 18.41 2.08 10.84
C LYS A 6 17.18 2.57 10.07
N ARG A 7 17.28 2.69 8.74
CA ARG A 7 16.16 3.08 7.88
C ARG A 7 15.06 2.00 7.90
N THR A 8 15.44 0.72 7.79
CA THR A 8 14.51 -0.41 7.91
C THR A 8 13.84 -0.45 9.28
N GLN A 9 14.59 -0.28 10.38
CA GLN A 9 14.02 -0.25 11.74
C GLN A 9 13.04 0.90 11.96
N LYS A 10 13.36 2.10 11.45
CA LYS A 10 12.47 3.27 11.54
C LYS A 10 11.21 3.08 10.71
N LEU A 11 11.30 2.47 9.53
CA LEU A 11 10.15 2.10 8.69
C LEU A 11 9.27 1.02 9.35
N LEU A 12 9.89 0.03 10.01
CA LEU A 12 9.18 -1.01 10.76
C LEU A 12 8.46 -0.48 12.01
N SER A 13 8.86 0.69 12.52
CA SER A 13 8.19 1.40 13.63
C SER A 13 7.01 2.28 13.18
N ILE A 14 6.81 2.47 11.88
CA ILE A 14 5.63 3.18 11.37
C ILE A 14 4.44 2.26 11.58
N GLU A 15 3.36 2.81 12.15
CA GLU A 15 2.12 2.10 12.45
C GLU A 15 1.69 1.23 11.27
N ARG A 16 1.58 -0.09 11.49
CA ARG A 16 1.14 -1.06 10.48
C ARG A 16 -0.37 -1.03 10.49
N TYR A 17 -0.95 -0.30 9.55
CA TYR A 17 -2.38 -0.07 9.62
C TYR A 17 -3.18 -1.27 9.15
N THR A 18 -2.64 -2.10 8.24
CA THR A 18 -3.40 -3.24 7.74
C THR A 18 -2.59 -4.20 6.84
N LYS A 19 -3.07 -5.43 6.68
CA LYS A 19 -2.55 -6.44 5.73
C LYS A 19 -3.55 -6.66 4.60
N VAL A 20 -3.10 -6.83 3.37
CA VAL A 20 -3.95 -7.28 2.25
C VAL A 20 -4.31 -8.74 2.46
N ILE A 21 -5.59 -9.03 2.66
CA ILE A 21 -6.09 -10.38 2.93
C ILE A 21 -6.75 -11.02 1.71
N ASP A 22 -7.21 -10.21 0.76
CA ASP A 22 -7.87 -10.70 -0.44
C ASP A 22 -7.79 -9.67 -1.57
N ILE A 23 -7.86 -10.16 -2.81
CA ILE A 23 -7.97 -9.35 -4.03
C ILE A 23 -9.04 -9.98 -4.91
N TYR A 24 -10.08 -9.23 -5.24
CA TYR A 24 -11.26 -9.77 -5.90
C TYR A 24 -11.89 -8.79 -6.89
N ASN A 25 -12.62 -9.30 -7.87
CA ASN A 25 -13.46 -8.47 -8.75
C ASN A 25 -14.75 -8.10 -8.02
N ASN A 26 -14.98 -6.81 -7.81
CA ASN A 26 -16.22 -6.32 -7.24
C ASN A 26 -17.29 -6.24 -8.34
N ARG A 27 -18.16 -7.26 -8.39
CA ARG A 27 -19.23 -7.34 -9.39
C ARG A 27 -20.28 -6.24 -9.28
N ASN A 28 -20.37 -5.57 -8.13
CA ASN A 28 -21.32 -4.49 -7.90
C ASN A 28 -20.77 -3.13 -8.36
N GLU A 29 -19.45 -3.00 -8.54
CA GLU A 29 -18.78 -1.77 -8.94
C GLU A 29 -18.02 -1.99 -10.26
N HIS A 30 -18.79 -2.17 -11.34
CA HIS A 30 -18.28 -2.32 -12.71
C HIS A 30 -17.24 -3.44 -12.93
N ASN A 31 -17.21 -4.46 -12.06
CA ASN A 31 -16.19 -5.51 -12.06
C ASN A 31 -14.75 -4.97 -11.89
N PHE A 32 -14.58 -3.81 -11.26
CA PHE A 32 -13.24 -3.36 -10.90
C PHE A 32 -12.60 -4.30 -9.88
N LEU A 33 -11.28 -4.39 -9.93
CA LEU A 33 -10.51 -5.20 -8.99
C LEU A 33 -10.33 -4.42 -7.69
N TYR A 34 -10.57 -5.05 -6.53
CA TYR A 34 -10.46 -4.44 -5.20
C TYR A 34 -9.45 -5.21 -4.35
N ALA A 35 -8.76 -4.50 -3.47
CA ALA A 35 -8.01 -5.08 -2.37
C ALA A 35 -8.82 -4.99 -1.06
N LYS A 36 -8.95 -6.12 -0.37
CA LYS A 36 -9.50 -6.20 0.99
C LYS A 36 -8.37 -6.22 1.99
N PHE A 37 -8.53 -5.44 3.06
CA PHE A 37 -7.54 -5.34 4.10
C PHE A 37 -8.03 -5.95 5.43
N SER A 38 -7.10 -6.36 6.29
CA SER A 38 -7.37 -7.07 7.56
C SER A 38 -8.17 -6.26 8.56
N ASN A 39 -8.15 -4.93 8.45
CA ASN A 39 -8.95 -4.00 9.26
C ASN A 39 -10.37 -3.79 8.70
N GLY A 40 -10.78 -4.55 7.69
CA GLY A 40 -12.10 -4.45 7.07
C GLY A 40 -12.24 -3.37 6.00
N PHE A 41 -11.19 -2.55 5.78
CA PHE A 41 -11.19 -1.58 4.69
C PHE A 41 -11.12 -2.29 3.33
N GLN A 42 -11.72 -1.68 2.32
CA GLN A 42 -11.66 -2.14 0.93
C GLN A 42 -11.44 -0.94 0.02
N LYS A 43 -10.58 -1.08 -1.00
CA LYS A 43 -10.35 -0.02 -1.99
C LYS A 43 -10.07 -0.62 -3.36
N ILE A 44 -10.30 0.16 -4.41
CA ILE A 44 -9.95 -0.21 -5.78
C ILE A 44 -8.45 -0.54 -5.85
N LEU A 45 -8.09 -1.58 -6.59
CA LEU A 45 -6.70 -1.97 -6.82
C LEU A 45 -6.01 -0.97 -7.77
N GLU A 46 -5.70 0.21 -7.27
CA GLU A 46 -4.97 1.25 -8.02
C GLU A 46 -3.47 0.99 -8.07
N TYR A 47 -2.95 0.28 -7.07
CA TYR A 47 -1.57 -0.16 -6.99
C TYR A 47 -1.52 -1.68 -7.02
N PRO A 48 -0.50 -2.33 -7.62
CA PRO A 48 -0.38 -3.79 -7.70
C PRO A 48 -0.04 -4.42 -6.34
N TYR A 49 -0.97 -4.32 -5.39
CA TYR A 49 -0.91 -5.06 -4.14
C TYR A 49 -0.95 -6.57 -4.39
N GLU A 50 -0.32 -7.32 -3.51
CA GLU A 50 -0.40 -8.76 -3.46
C GLU A 50 -1.01 -9.19 -2.11
N VAL A 51 -1.74 -10.30 -2.11
CA VAL A 51 -2.24 -10.91 -0.88
C VAL A 51 -1.05 -11.24 0.03
N GLY A 52 -1.14 -10.82 1.29
CA GLY A 52 -0.06 -10.95 2.29
C GLY A 52 0.78 -9.69 2.47
N ASP A 53 0.69 -8.70 1.58
CA ASP A 53 1.36 -7.42 1.74
C ASP A 53 0.93 -6.72 3.03
N SER A 54 1.89 -6.19 3.78
CA SER A 54 1.59 -5.32 4.92
C SER A 54 1.77 -3.87 4.51
N ILE A 55 0.74 -3.06 4.77
CA ILE A 55 0.68 -1.67 4.32
C ILE A 55 0.84 -0.75 5.52
N SER A 56 1.70 0.25 5.37
CA SER A 56 1.87 1.32 6.34
C SER A 56 1.87 2.67 5.65
N LYS A 57 1.04 3.59 6.15
CA LYS A 57 0.91 4.93 5.60
C LYS A 57 0.59 5.90 6.71
N LYS A 58 1.44 6.91 6.89
CA LYS A 58 1.13 7.98 7.84
C LYS A 58 -0.07 8.78 7.34
N LYS A 59 -1.00 9.10 8.25
CA LYS A 59 -2.16 9.96 7.91
C LYS A 59 -1.66 11.31 7.39
N GLY A 60 -2.19 11.74 6.24
CA GLY A 60 -1.79 12.98 5.57
C GLY A 60 -0.53 12.90 4.71
N ASP A 61 0.19 11.78 4.71
CA ASP A 61 1.37 11.58 3.85
C ASP A 61 0.98 11.05 2.48
N SER A 62 1.75 11.37 1.45
CA SER A 62 1.58 10.85 0.08
C SER A 62 2.34 9.55 -0.14
N ILE A 63 3.27 9.20 0.76
CA ILE A 63 4.04 7.97 0.68
C ILE A 63 3.35 6.85 1.46
N GLU A 64 3.11 5.75 0.77
CA GLU A 64 2.66 4.47 1.34
C GLU A 64 3.81 3.46 1.25
N TYR A 65 4.05 2.72 2.32
CA TYR A 65 5.08 1.68 2.38
C TYR A 65 4.42 0.30 2.34
N ILE A 66 4.92 -0.54 1.44
CA ILE A 66 4.43 -1.89 1.23
C ILE A 66 5.54 -2.86 1.61
N PHE A 67 5.27 -3.71 2.59
CA PHE A 67 6.19 -4.75 3.02
C PHE A 67 5.81 -6.06 2.34
N ARG A 68 6.64 -6.49 1.40
CA ARG A 68 6.46 -7.71 0.60
C ARG A 68 7.69 -8.60 0.69
N LYS A 69 7.54 -9.81 1.23
CA LYS A 69 8.61 -10.83 1.27
C LYS A 69 9.96 -10.29 1.78
N GLY A 70 9.93 -9.49 2.84
CA GLY A 70 11.13 -8.88 3.44
C GLY A 70 11.68 -7.63 2.73
N LYS A 71 11.06 -7.19 1.63
CA LYS A 71 11.38 -5.94 0.93
C LYS A 71 10.38 -4.85 1.31
N ILE A 72 10.86 -3.60 1.27
CA ILE A 72 10.03 -2.41 1.43
C ILE A 72 9.92 -1.75 0.06
N ILE A 73 8.69 -1.57 -0.42
CA ILE A 73 8.37 -0.86 -1.65
C ILE A 73 7.76 0.48 -1.23
N GLU A 74 8.35 1.58 -1.68
CA GLU A 74 7.82 2.92 -1.47
C GLU A 74 6.86 3.25 -2.62
N ASN A 75 5.59 3.48 -2.30
CA ASN A 75 4.55 3.87 -3.24
C ASN A 75 4.20 5.34 -3.02
N ASN A 76 4.58 6.21 -3.96
CA ASN A 76 4.25 7.63 -3.90
C ASN A 76 2.92 7.87 -4.61
N LEU A 77 1.85 8.01 -3.84
CA LEU A 77 0.49 8.17 -4.34
C LEU A 77 0.31 9.46 -5.15
N LEU A 78 1.08 10.52 -4.86
CA LEU A 78 1.01 11.77 -5.62
C LEU A 78 1.61 11.60 -7.02
N GLU A 79 2.78 10.97 -7.09
CA GLU A 79 3.47 10.71 -8.36
C GLU A 79 2.71 9.68 -9.21
N GLU A 80 2.18 8.63 -8.59
CA GLU A 80 1.32 7.66 -9.29
C GLU A 80 0.04 8.33 -9.81
N SER A 81 -0.58 9.22 -9.03
CA SER A 81 -1.75 9.99 -9.49
C SER A 81 -1.42 10.92 -10.66
N ARG A 82 -0.23 11.53 -10.68
CA ARG A 82 0.26 12.34 -11.82
C ARG A 82 0.49 11.49 -13.06
N LYS A 83 1.17 10.35 -12.94
CA LYS A 83 1.38 9.42 -14.06
C LYS A 83 0.08 8.93 -14.66
N ASN A 84 -0.93 8.68 -13.83
CA ASN A 84 -2.25 8.22 -14.24
C ASN A 84 -3.17 9.37 -14.69
N GLY A 85 -2.69 10.61 -14.75
CA GLY A 85 -3.45 11.77 -15.24
C GLY A 85 -4.59 12.24 -14.33
N LEU A 86 -4.62 11.78 -13.07
CA LEU A 86 -5.62 12.13 -12.07
C LEU A 86 -5.33 13.48 -11.40
N LEU A 87 -4.06 13.88 -11.37
CA LEU A 87 -3.61 15.18 -10.88
C LEU A 87 -2.80 15.87 -11.98
N LYS A 88 -3.12 17.14 -12.26
CA LYS A 88 -2.33 18.03 -13.13
C LYS A 88 -1.15 18.63 -12.38
#